data_AF-A0A7S3AX42-F1
#
_entry.id   AF-A0A7S3AX42-F1
#
_cell.length_a   1.000
_cell.length_b   1.000
_cell.length_c   1.000
_cell.angle_alpha   90.00
_cell.angle_beta   90.00
_cell.angle_gamma   90.00
#
_symmetry.space_group_name_H-M   'P 1'
#
loop_
_entity.id
_entity.type
_entity.pdbx_description
1 polymer ?
#
loop_
_entity_poly.entity_id
_entity_poly.type
_entity_poly.pdbx_seq_one_letter_code
_entity_poly.pdbx_strand_id
1 'polypeptide(L)'
;FVGIGLAALPMDLLIDFTTRPQTIDLQEYAKQKMLLNERAQKLTEVANRLGSDAHRSNDRRTRTTYNKFKQAVYFLEKDWEKVKTAYKERGGNPIKYCFQFFLGVLSVVLSSLWFFHILLYVFISPPPTLFLNDLFSNMDDVFPLFGVLAYGLFAFYLLFALLKGNMKFGVRFFCIPIHPMRVGATMMNSMLFNVFMLQICSFSLIQFCWRAFRSYARFTAADKIFGQEVQYLQGLSWFFRNNVFIYALVIMGGLTTVYLCISPTDKRALEDDDD
;
A
#
# COMPACT_ATOMS: atom_id res chain seq x y z
N PHE A 1 2.25 -7.53 -2.90
CA PHE A 1 1.96 -6.10 -2.66
C PHE A 1 0.50 -5.72 -2.93
N VAL A 2 -0.07 -6.04 -4.12
CA VAL A 2 -1.47 -5.69 -4.46
C VAL A 2 -2.47 -6.14 -3.38
N GLY A 3 -2.40 -7.39 -2.92
CA GLY A 3 -3.29 -7.90 -1.87
C GLY A 3 -3.23 -7.08 -0.56
N ILE A 4 -2.02 -6.70 -0.13
CA ILE A 4 -1.81 -5.81 1.04
C ILE A 4 -2.45 -4.45 0.77
N GLY A 5 -2.23 -3.90 -0.42
CA GLY A 5 -2.75 -2.61 -0.85
C GLY A 5 -4.27 -2.51 -0.90
N LEU A 6 -4.94 -3.57 -1.37
CA LEU A 6 -6.41 -3.64 -1.43
C LEU A 6 -7.05 -3.44 -0.05
N ALA A 7 -6.42 -3.96 1.01
CA ALA A 7 -6.88 -3.74 2.37
C ALA A 7 -6.37 -2.42 2.96
N ALA A 8 -5.09 -2.10 2.74
CA ALA A 8 -4.42 -0.98 3.38
C ALA A 8 -4.84 0.40 2.86
N LEU A 9 -5.14 0.53 1.57
CA LEU A 9 -5.46 1.80 0.95
C LEU A 9 -6.74 2.43 1.50
N PRO A 10 -7.90 1.75 1.52
CA PRO A 10 -9.12 2.31 2.10
C PRO A 10 -8.97 2.58 3.61
N MET A 11 -8.37 1.63 4.35
CA MET A 11 -8.18 1.76 5.80
C MET A 11 -7.32 2.99 6.14
N ASP A 12 -6.18 3.17 5.49
CA ASP A 12 -5.29 4.29 5.79
C ASP A 12 -5.93 5.64 5.44
N LEU A 13 -6.68 5.75 4.34
CA LEU A 13 -7.37 6.99 3.98
C LEU A 13 -8.44 7.39 5.02
N LEU A 14 -9.19 6.41 5.54
CA LEU A 14 -10.19 6.65 6.58
C LEU A 14 -9.55 6.95 7.94
N ILE A 15 -8.47 6.26 8.29
CA ILE A 15 -7.71 6.51 9.52
C ILE A 15 -7.04 7.88 9.47
N ASP A 16 -6.45 8.27 8.34
CA ASP A 16 -5.82 9.59 8.17
C ASP A 16 -6.86 10.72 8.30
N PHE A 17 -8.11 10.50 7.86
CA PHE A 17 -9.19 11.45 8.05
C PHE A 17 -9.67 11.55 9.51
N THR A 18 -9.82 10.41 10.20
CA THR A 18 -10.29 10.37 11.59
C THR A 18 -9.21 10.86 12.56
N THR A 19 -7.95 10.51 12.33
CA THR A 19 -6.78 10.91 13.13
C THR A 19 -6.11 12.20 12.64
N ARG A 20 -6.85 13.02 11.87
CA ARG A 20 -6.36 14.30 11.36
C ARG A 20 -5.96 15.24 12.51
N PRO A 21 -4.91 16.06 12.35
CA PRO A 21 -4.52 17.04 13.36
C PRO A 21 -5.65 18.05 13.57
N GLN A 22 -6.03 18.26 14.82
CA GLN A 22 -6.95 19.32 15.23
C GLN A 22 -6.17 20.52 15.76
N THR A 23 -6.81 21.69 15.82
CA THR A 23 -6.22 22.88 16.42
C THR A 23 -5.86 22.62 17.89
N ILE A 24 -4.62 22.91 18.26
CA ILE A 24 -4.13 22.80 19.65
C ILE A 24 -3.74 24.17 20.19
N ASP A 25 -3.88 24.34 21.51
CA ASP A 25 -3.43 25.54 22.23
C ASP A 25 -1.90 25.54 22.46
N LEU A 26 -1.34 26.70 22.79
CA LEU A 26 0.09 26.88 23.07
C LEU A 26 0.58 25.98 24.21
N GLN A 27 -0.20 25.78 25.27
CA GLN A 27 0.19 24.92 26.39
C GLN A 27 0.32 23.45 25.95
N GLU A 28 -0.66 22.96 25.20
CA GLU A 28 -0.66 21.59 24.68
C GLU A 28 0.44 21.40 23.64
N TYR A 29 0.69 22.40 22.79
CA TYR A 29 1.82 22.40 21.86
C TYR A 29 3.17 22.30 22.60
N ALA A 30 3.37 23.08 23.67
CA ALA A 30 4.59 23.03 24.47
C ALA A 30 4.78 21.64 25.11
N LYS A 31 3.71 21.05 25.64
CA LYS A 31 3.71 19.69 26.23
C LYS A 31 4.07 18.62 25.19
N GLN A 32 3.39 18.60 24.04
CA GLN A 32 3.66 17.63 22.97
C GLN A 32 5.07 17.77 22.40
N LYS A 33 5.55 19.00 22.25
CA LYS A 33 6.93 19.29 21.83
C LYS A 33 7.94 18.76 22.84
N MET A 34 7.67 18.88 24.15
CA MET A 34 8.55 18.34 25.19
C MET A 34 8.61 16.81 25.13
N LEU A 35 7.47 16.12 24.99
CA LEU A 35 7.41 14.66 24.84
C LEU A 35 8.15 14.16 23.59
N LEU A 36 8.01 14.87 22.47
CA LEU A 36 8.74 14.55 21.24
C LEU A 36 10.25 14.77 21.40
N ASN A 37 10.66 15.80 22.15
CA ASN A 37 12.08 16.04 22.44
C ASN A 37 12.68 14.92 23.30
N GLU A 38 11.98 14.49 24.35
CA GLU A 38 12.42 13.35 25.18
C GLU A 38 12.61 12.07 24.34
N ARG A 39 11.66 11.78 23.45
CA ARG A 39 11.79 10.66 22.50
C ARG A 39 12.97 10.83 21.54
N ALA A 40 13.19 12.05 21.04
CA ALA A 40 14.33 12.35 20.17
C ALA A 40 15.67 12.13 20.90
N GLN A 41 15.75 12.49 22.18
CA GLN A 41 16.92 12.25 23.02
C GLN A 41 17.18 10.74 23.19
N LYS A 42 16.15 9.97 23.54
CA LYS A 42 16.24 8.49 23.62
C LYS A 42 16.74 7.88 22.30
N LEU A 43 16.20 8.32 21.16
CA LEU A 43 16.67 7.87 19.85
C LEU A 43 18.12 8.30 19.56
N THR A 44 18.55 9.47 20.03
CA THR A 44 19.94 9.93 19.90
C THR A 44 20.90 9.05 20.70
N GLU A 45 20.51 8.62 21.90
CA GLU A 45 21.28 7.65 22.68
C GLU A 45 21.38 6.30 21.97
N VAL A 46 20.28 5.80 21.41
CA VAL A 46 20.27 4.58 20.60
C VAL A 46 21.21 4.72 19.40
N ALA A 47 21.16 5.86 18.70
CA ALA A 47 22.05 6.15 17.57
C ALA A 47 23.54 6.13 17.99
N ASN A 48 23.87 6.73 19.13
CA ASN A 48 25.23 6.74 19.68
C ASN A 48 25.71 5.32 20.03
N ARG A 49 24.83 4.47 20.57
CA ARG A 49 25.15 3.06 20.89
C ARG A 49 25.35 2.21 19.63
N LEU A 50 24.57 2.45 18.57
CA LEU A 50 24.71 1.75 17.29
C LEU A 50 26.01 2.15 16.56
N GLY A 51 26.43 3.41 16.70
CA GLY A 51 27.60 3.95 16.01
C GLY A 51 27.36 4.22 14.51
N SER A 52 28.26 4.97 13.88
CA SER A 52 28.14 5.39 12.47
C SER A 52 28.13 4.21 11.50
N ASP A 53 28.82 3.13 11.83
CA ASP A 53 29.03 1.99 10.92
C ASP A 53 27.94 0.91 11.01
N ALA A 54 26.95 1.07 11.89
CA ALA A 54 25.83 0.13 12.01
C ALA A 54 25.11 -0.15 10.68
N HIS A 55 25.08 0.85 9.79
CA HIS A 55 24.47 0.72 8.46
C HIS A 55 25.24 -0.22 7.51
N ARG A 56 26.53 -0.47 7.76
CA ARG A 56 27.41 -1.36 6.98
C ARG A 56 27.64 -2.71 7.67
N SER A 57 27.13 -2.88 8.88
CA SER A 57 27.34 -4.11 9.63
C SER A 57 26.75 -5.30 8.88
N ASN A 58 27.55 -6.37 8.76
CA ASN A 58 27.09 -7.66 8.23
C ASN A 58 26.35 -8.50 9.28
N ASP A 59 26.43 -8.13 10.56
CA ASP A 59 25.72 -8.82 11.62
C ASP A 59 24.19 -8.61 11.49
N ARG A 60 23.46 -9.72 11.45
CA ARG A 60 22.00 -9.74 11.29
C ARG A 60 21.31 -9.00 12.43
N ARG A 61 21.80 -9.13 13.67
CA ARG A 61 21.21 -8.47 14.84
C ARG A 61 21.36 -6.96 14.72
N THR A 62 22.58 -6.48 14.45
CA THR A 62 22.89 -5.07 14.23
C THR A 62 22.03 -4.46 13.11
N ARG A 63 21.90 -5.14 11.97
CA ARG A 63 21.05 -4.69 10.85
C ARG A 63 19.58 -4.57 11.26
N THR A 64 19.08 -5.53 12.04
CA THR A 64 17.69 -5.52 12.51
C THR A 64 17.46 -4.35 13.47
N THR A 65 18.35 -4.12 14.43
CA THR A 65 18.28 -2.99 15.37
C THR A 65 18.37 -1.65 14.63
N TYR A 66 19.26 -1.53 13.65
CA TYR A 66 19.38 -0.33 12.82
C TYR A 66 18.10 -0.05 12.01
N ASN A 67 17.45 -1.10 11.48
CA ASN A 67 16.17 -0.96 10.79
C ASN A 67 15.04 -0.53 11.75
N LYS A 68 14.97 -1.08 12.97
CA LYS A 68 14.04 -0.61 14.02
C LYS A 68 14.28 0.87 14.35
N PHE A 69 15.54 1.28 14.52
CA PHE A 69 15.91 2.67 14.76
C PHE A 69 15.44 3.60 13.63
N LYS A 70 15.72 3.26 12.36
CA LYS A 70 15.23 4.02 11.20
C LYS A 70 13.72 4.17 11.19
N GLN A 71 12.99 3.10 11.51
CA GLN A 71 11.54 3.12 11.58
C GLN A 71 11.03 4.03 12.70
N ALA A 72 11.67 4.01 13.87
CA ALA A 72 11.31 4.88 14.99
C ALA A 72 11.56 6.36 14.67
N VAL A 73 12.70 6.69 14.04
CA VAL A 73 12.98 8.05 13.54
C VAL A 73 11.92 8.49 12.52
N TYR A 74 11.55 7.61 11.59
CA TYR A 74 10.50 7.89 10.61
C TYR A 74 9.15 8.23 11.28
N PHE A 75 8.74 7.50 12.31
CA PHE A 75 7.51 7.79 13.03
C PHE A 75 7.61 9.05 13.89
N LEU A 76 8.76 9.32 14.51
CA LEU A 76 9.01 10.56 15.27
C LEU A 76 8.83 11.80 14.37
N GLU A 77 9.39 11.78 13.17
CA GLU A 77 9.24 12.87 12.20
C GLU A 77 7.78 13.04 11.75
N LYS A 78 7.06 11.95 11.51
CA LYS A 78 5.63 11.98 11.15
C LYS A 78 4.80 12.59 12.27
N ASP A 79 5.10 12.25 13.53
CA ASP A 79 4.43 12.82 14.69
C ASP A 79 4.75 14.31 14.86
N TRP A 80 6.00 14.72 14.64
CA TRP A 80 6.38 16.13 14.63
C TRP A 80 5.64 16.94 13.56
N GLU A 81 5.50 16.41 12.34
CA GLU A 81 4.71 17.04 11.29
C GLU A 81 3.25 17.23 11.70
N LYS A 82 2.62 16.22 12.33
CA LYS A 82 1.25 16.32 12.84
C LYS A 82 1.11 17.44 13.87
N VAL A 83 2.01 17.50 14.86
CA VAL A 83 2.00 18.55 15.90
C VAL A 83 2.26 19.93 15.30
N LYS A 84 3.17 20.02 14.32
CA LYS A 84 3.45 21.26 13.60
C LYS A 84 2.23 21.76 12.83
N THR A 85 1.54 20.89 12.08
CA THR A 85 0.30 21.25 11.35
C THR A 85 -0.84 21.60 12.30
N ALA A 86 -0.99 20.89 13.42
CA ALA A 86 -1.99 21.18 14.44
C ALA A 86 -1.89 22.60 14.99
N TYR A 87 -0.69 23.06 15.34
CA TYR A 87 -0.46 24.39 15.91
C TYR A 87 -0.27 25.48 14.86
N LYS A 88 0.70 25.32 13.94
CA LYS A 88 1.08 26.38 12.99
C LYS A 88 0.06 26.60 11.89
N GLU A 89 -0.55 25.52 11.41
CA GLU A 89 -1.53 25.56 10.32
C GLU A 89 -2.97 25.44 10.85
N ARG A 90 -3.16 25.53 12.18
CA ARG A 90 -4.47 25.45 12.84
C ARG A 90 -5.31 24.27 12.36
N GLY A 91 -4.71 23.07 12.30
CA GLY A 91 -5.37 21.85 11.85
C GLY A 91 -5.26 21.56 10.35
N GLY A 92 -4.51 22.36 9.59
CA GLY A 92 -4.21 22.11 8.18
C GLY A 92 -5.37 22.43 7.23
N ASN A 93 -5.23 22.01 5.96
CA ASN A 93 -6.22 22.32 4.93
C ASN A 93 -7.44 21.37 5.01
N PRO A 94 -8.65 21.86 5.32
CA PRO A 94 -9.85 21.02 5.43
C PRO A 94 -10.25 20.35 4.10
N ILE A 95 -9.97 20.96 2.96
CA ILE A 95 -10.29 20.40 1.62
C ILE A 95 -9.51 19.11 1.40
N LYS A 96 -8.23 19.07 1.82
CA LYS A 96 -7.39 17.88 1.71
C LYS A 96 -7.99 16.70 2.47
N TYR A 97 -8.46 16.93 3.69
CA TYR A 97 -9.06 15.88 4.53
C TYR A 97 -10.42 15.42 3.99
N CYS A 98 -11.26 16.35 3.51
CA CYS A 98 -12.52 16.00 2.87
C CYS A 98 -12.30 15.15 1.61
N PHE A 99 -11.32 15.52 0.78
CA PHE A 99 -10.94 14.73 -0.39
C PHE A 99 -10.42 13.34 -0.01
N GLN A 100 -9.60 13.23 1.04
CA GLN A 100 -9.13 11.93 1.55
C GLN A 100 -10.28 11.05 2.04
N PHE A 101 -11.28 11.63 2.70
CA PHE A 101 -12.47 10.89 3.13
C PHE A 101 -13.27 10.34 1.94
N PHE A 102 -13.56 11.19 0.95
CA PHE A 102 -14.27 10.77 -0.26
C PHE A 102 -13.52 9.67 -1.00
N LEU A 103 -12.21 9.84 -1.18
CA LEU A 103 -11.35 8.85 -1.82
C LEU A 103 -11.29 7.55 -0.99
N GLY A 104 -11.32 7.64 0.34
CA GLY A 104 -11.39 6.50 1.24
C GLY A 104 -12.67 5.68 1.05
N VAL A 105 -13.83 6.34 1.03
CA VAL A 105 -15.12 5.69 0.79
C VAL A 105 -15.18 5.05 -0.60
N LEU A 106 -14.74 5.77 -1.64
CA LEU A 106 -14.65 5.23 -3.00
C LEU A 106 -13.72 4.00 -3.06
N SER A 107 -12.60 4.05 -2.35
CA SER A 107 -11.65 2.94 -2.30
C SER A 107 -12.21 1.73 -1.56
N VAL A 108 -13.04 1.91 -0.55
CA VAL A 108 -13.75 0.79 0.12
C VAL A 108 -14.64 0.09 -0.90
N VAL A 109 -15.45 0.84 -1.65
CA VAL A 109 -16.34 0.27 -2.68
C VAL A 109 -15.55 -0.48 -3.74
N LEU A 110 -14.49 0.13 -4.29
CA LEU A 110 -13.65 -0.50 -5.31
C LEU A 110 -12.93 -1.75 -4.79
N SER A 111 -12.38 -1.71 -3.57
CA SER A 111 -11.76 -2.89 -2.94
C SER A 111 -12.77 -4.00 -2.70
N SER A 112 -13.98 -3.69 -2.24
CA SER A 112 -15.04 -4.69 -2.06
C SER A 112 -15.45 -5.32 -3.38
N LEU A 113 -15.66 -4.53 -4.44
CA LEU A 113 -15.97 -5.04 -5.77
C LEU A 113 -14.85 -5.93 -6.32
N TRP A 114 -13.58 -5.53 -6.15
CA TRP A 114 -12.44 -6.37 -6.52
C TRP A 114 -12.40 -7.68 -5.72
N PHE A 115 -12.66 -7.63 -4.41
CA PHE A 115 -12.68 -8.82 -3.57
C PHE A 115 -13.74 -9.81 -4.03
N PHE A 116 -14.97 -9.35 -4.27
CA PHE A 116 -16.04 -10.20 -4.81
C PHE A 116 -15.71 -10.74 -6.20
N HIS A 117 -15.16 -9.90 -7.08
CA HIS A 117 -14.76 -10.34 -8.43
C HIS A 117 -13.71 -11.44 -8.39
N ILE A 118 -12.72 -11.32 -7.51
CA ILE A 118 -11.70 -12.35 -7.32
C ILE A 118 -12.32 -13.66 -6.83
N LEU A 119 -13.20 -13.59 -5.83
CA LEU A 119 -13.82 -14.77 -5.24
C LEU A 119 -14.77 -15.47 -6.22
N LEU A 120 -15.67 -14.71 -6.84
CA LEU A 120 -16.74 -15.26 -7.68
C LEU A 120 -16.27 -15.62 -9.09
N TYR A 121 -15.43 -14.81 -9.72
CA TYR A 121 -15.05 -15.03 -11.12
C TYR A 121 -13.66 -15.66 -11.28
N VAL A 122 -12.68 -15.25 -10.48
CA VAL A 122 -11.28 -15.69 -10.68
C VAL A 122 -10.95 -16.99 -9.94
N PHE A 123 -11.53 -17.20 -8.76
CA PHE A 123 -11.19 -18.31 -7.88
C PHE A 123 -11.98 -19.60 -8.19
N ILE A 124 -13.28 -19.47 -8.48
CA ILE A 124 -14.16 -20.62 -8.76
C ILE A 124 -14.12 -20.94 -10.25
N SER A 125 -13.80 -22.20 -10.60
CA SER A 125 -13.82 -22.69 -11.98
C SER A 125 -14.73 -23.91 -12.09
N PRO A 126 -15.81 -23.89 -12.90
CA PRO A 126 -16.30 -22.77 -13.73
C PRO A 126 -16.90 -21.61 -12.89
N PRO A 127 -16.81 -20.35 -13.37
CA PRO A 127 -17.29 -19.20 -12.60
C PRO A 127 -18.82 -19.17 -12.55
N PRO A 128 -19.44 -19.02 -11.36
CA PRO A 128 -20.90 -18.89 -11.22
C PRO A 128 -21.48 -17.66 -11.92
N THR A 129 -20.73 -16.55 -11.97
CA THR A 129 -21.16 -15.28 -12.58
C THR A 129 -19.98 -14.56 -13.23
N LEU A 130 -20.23 -13.84 -14.33
CA LEU A 130 -19.23 -12.99 -15.00
C LEU A 130 -18.95 -11.67 -14.23
N PHE A 131 -19.87 -11.29 -13.32
CA PHE A 131 -19.82 -10.15 -12.39
C PHE A 131 -19.35 -8.84 -13.05
N LEU A 132 -18.13 -8.35 -12.75
CA LEU A 132 -17.65 -7.09 -13.31
C LEU A 132 -17.48 -7.12 -14.83
N ASN A 133 -17.21 -8.29 -15.43
CA ASN A 133 -17.13 -8.39 -16.90
C ASN A 133 -18.48 -8.06 -17.54
N ASP A 134 -19.57 -8.57 -16.97
CA ASP A 134 -20.93 -8.33 -17.47
C ASP A 134 -21.31 -6.87 -17.25
N LEU A 135 -20.97 -6.30 -16.08
CA LEU A 135 -21.17 -4.87 -15.81
C LEU A 135 -20.49 -3.99 -16.87
N PHE A 136 -19.25 -4.29 -17.25
CA PHE A 136 -18.52 -3.49 -18.25
C PHE A 136 -19.08 -3.67 -19.65
N SER A 137 -19.47 -4.89 -20.04
CA SER A 137 -20.16 -5.14 -21.31
C SER A 137 -21.49 -4.39 -21.39
N ASN A 138 -22.29 -4.40 -20.33
CA ASN A 138 -23.56 -3.67 -20.27
C ASN A 138 -23.35 -2.14 -20.35
N MET A 139 -22.22 -1.62 -19.84
CA MET A 139 -21.87 -0.21 -19.98
C MET A 139 -21.45 0.15 -21.40
N ASP A 140 -20.75 -0.76 -22.09
CA ASP A 140 -20.38 -0.57 -23.50
C ASP A 140 -21.58 -0.54 -24.44
N ASP A 141 -22.63 -1.31 -24.13
CA ASP A 141 -23.89 -1.31 -24.88
C ASP A 141 -24.59 0.06 -24.83
N VAL A 142 -24.43 0.82 -23.73
CA VAL A 142 -24.95 2.20 -23.62
C VAL A 142 -24.04 3.16 -24.37
N PHE A 143 -22.74 3.11 -24.08
CA PHE A 143 -21.72 3.90 -24.78
C PHE A 143 -20.36 3.21 -24.63
N PRO A 144 -19.68 2.81 -25.72
CA PRO A 144 -18.44 2.02 -25.67
C PRO A 144 -17.28 2.64 -24.86
N LEU A 145 -17.31 3.95 -24.62
CA LEU A 145 -16.28 4.59 -23.80
C LEU A 145 -16.46 4.31 -22.31
N PHE A 146 -17.68 4.01 -21.86
CA PHE A 146 -17.98 3.81 -20.43
C PHE A 146 -17.41 2.50 -19.89
N GLY A 147 -17.51 1.37 -20.60
CA GLY A 147 -16.89 0.13 -20.15
C GLY A 147 -15.37 0.22 -20.15
N VAL A 148 -14.77 0.86 -21.17
CA VAL A 148 -13.30 1.07 -21.22
C VAL A 148 -12.83 1.98 -20.08
N LEU A 149 -13.55 3.06 -19.79
CA LEU A 149 -13.24 3.93 -18.64
C LEU A 149 -13.40 3.18 -17.31
N ALA A 150 -14.45 2.37 -17.14
CA ALA A 150 -14.66 1.56 -15.95
C ALA A 150 -13.54 0.53 -15.77
N TYR A 151 -13.17 -0.18 -16.84
CA TYR A 151 -12.01 -1.08 -16.86
C TYR A 151 -10.73 -0.34 -16.44
N GLY A 152 -10.49 0.84 -17.01
CA GLY A 152 -9.38 1.71 -16.66
C GLY A 152 -9.37 2.08 -15.18
N LEU A 153 -10.51 2.52 -14.64
CA LEU A 153 -10.66 2.86 -13.21
C LEU A 153 -10.28 1.68 -12.31
N PHE A 154 -10.76 0.47 -12.60
CA PHE A 154 -10.45 -0.73 -11.82
C PHE A 154 -8.97 -1.14 -11.95
N ALA A 155 -8.38 -1.04 -13.15
CA ALA A 155 -6.98 -1.34 -13.39
C ALA A 155 -6.04 -0.34 -12.68
N PHE A 156 -6.31 0.96 -12.80
CA PHE A 156 -5.56 2.00 -12.09
C PHE A 156 -5.74 1.90 -10.58
N TYR A 157 -6.93 1.51 -10.11
CA TYR A 157 -7.14 1.25 -8.69
C TYR A 157 -6.19 0.17 -8.16
N LEU A 158 -6.02 -0.95 -8.88
CA LEU A 158 -5.04 -1.96 -8.47
C LEU A 158 -3.59 -1.46 -8.52
N LEU A 159 -3.27 -0.53 -9.41
CA LEU A 159 -1.95 0.11 -9.44
C LEU A 159 -1.73 1.00 -8.21
N PHE A 160 -2.74 1.75 -7.78
CA PHE A 160 -2.68 2.50 -6.51
C PHE A 160 -2.58 1.56 -5.30
N ALA A 161 -3.30 0.44 -5.31
CA ALA A 161 -3.14 -0.60 -4.30
C ALA A 161 -1.72 -1.18 -4.30
N LEU A 162 -1.13 -1.45 -5.48
CA LEU A 162 0.26 -1.89 -5.59
C LEU A 162 1.22 -0.88 -4.94
N LEU A 163 1.07 0.41 -5.25
CA LEU A 163 1.87 1.50 -4.70
C LEU A 163 1.76 1.54 -3.17
N LYS A 164 0.52 1.53 -2.65
CA LYS A 164 0.26 1.56 -1.21
C LYS A 164 0.78 0.32 -0.49
N GLY A 165 0.60 -0.86 -1.08
CA GLY A 165 1.09 -2.12 -0.57
C GLY A 165 2.62 -2.18 -0.51
N ASN A 166 3.31 -1.62 -1.50
CA ASN A 166 4.77 -1.50 -1.50
C ASN A 166 5.24 -0.59 -0.34
N MET A 167 4.62 0.58 -0.19
CA MET A 167 4.95 1.50 0.91
C MET A 167 4.70 0.90 2.30
N LYS A 168 3.56 0.21 2.50
CA LYS A 168 3.18 -0.33 3.82
C LYS A 168 3.95 -1.59 4.18
N PHE A 169 4.20 -2.47 3.21
CA PHE A 169 5.05 -3.64 3.44
C PHE A 169 6.49 -3.23 3.78
N GLY A 170 7.02 -2.22 3.09
CA GLY A 170 8.38 -1.73 3.29
C GLY A 170 8.67 -1.17 4.67
N VAL A 171 7.67 -0.54 5.31
CA VAL A 171 7.82 -0.01 6.67
C VAL A 171 7.75 -1.10 7.75
N ARG A 172 7.12 -2.26 7.47
CA ARG A 172 6.76 -3.25 8.50
C ARG A 172 7.51 -4.57 8.42
N PHE A 173 8.06 -4.95 7.26
CA PHE A 173 8.85 -6.18 7.09
C PHE A 173 10.35 -5.90 7.05
N PHE A 174 11.05 -6.30 8.11
CA PHE A 174 12.43 -5.90 8.44
C PHE A 174 13.54 -6.46 7.53
N CYS A 175 13.22 -7.40 6.63
CA CYS A 175 14.21 -8.15 5.86
C CYS A 175 14.76 -7.41 4.64
N ILE A 176 14.05 -6.39 4.14
CA ILE A 176 14.48 -5.57 3.00
C ILE A 176 14.41 -4.10 3.44
N PRO A 177 15.49 -3.32 3.32
CA PRO A 177 15.48 -1.89 3.64
C PRO A 177 14.70 -1.14 2.56
N ILE A 178 13.38 -1.25 2.56
CA ILE A 178 12.54 -0.45 1.68
C ILE A 178 12.35 0.90 2.38
N HIS A 179 13.01 1.91 1.84
CA HIS A 179 12.84 3.28 2.30
C HIS A 179 11.41 3.75 1.98
N PRO A 180 10.61 4.15 2.97
CA PRO A 180 9.28 4.69 2.73
C PRO A 180 9.38 5.93 1.85
N MET A 181 8.57 5.99 0.80
CA MET A 181 8.51 7.15 -0.08
C MET A 181 7.77 8.28 0.62
N ARG A 182 8.40 9.46 0.65
CA ARG A 182 7.82 10.74 1.03
C ARG A 182 7.95 11.75 -0.10
N VAL A 183 6.89 12.51 -0.34
CA VAL A 183 6.91 13.61 -1.31
C VAL A 183 7.91 14.66 -0.84
N GLY A 184 8.91 14.99 -1.66
CA GLY A 184 9.91 16.02 -1.37
C GLY A 184 11.03 15.66 -0.39
N ALA A 185 10.98 14.49 0.26
CA ALA A 185 11.97 14.07 1.27
C ALA A 185 12.60 12.69 0.99
N THR A 186 12.37 12.12 -0.20
CA THR A 186 12.96 10.84 -0.60
C THR A 186 14.25 11.05 -1.40
N MET A 187 15.33 10.40 -0.99
CA MET A 187 16.58 10.39 -1.76
C MET A 187 16.39 9.71 -3.12
N MET A 188 17.06 10.20 -4.18
CA MET A 188 16.94 9.68 -5.54
C MET A 188 17.21 8.17 -5.62
N ASN A 189 18.23 7.67 -4.92
CA ASN A 189 18.55 6.24 -4.90
C ASN A 189 17.40 5.39 -4.33
N SER A 190 16.79 5.85 -3.22
CA SER A 190 15.65 5.20 -2.60
C SER A 190 14.39 5.25 -3.47
N MET A 191 14.20 6.35 -4.21
CA MET A 191 13.12 6.48 -5.18
C MET A 191 13.29 5.48 -6.34
N LEU A 192 14.48 5.41 -6.93
CA LEU A 192 14.78 4.48 -8.04
C LEU A 192 14.54 3.02 -7.64
N PHE A 193 14.97 2.61 -6.45
CA PHE A 193 14.73 1.26 -5.95
C PHE A 193 13.22 0.96 -5.83
N ASN A 194 12.43 1.87 -5.27
CA ASN A 194 10.98 1.70 -5.16
C ASN A 194 10.30 1.66 -6.53
N VAL A 195 10.72 2.50 -7.48
CA VAL A 195 10.19 2.52 -8.85
C VAL A 195 10.51 1.21 -9.56
N PHE A 196 11.73 0.69 -9.41
CA PHE A 196 12.13 -0.60 -9.98
C PHE A 196 11.26 -1.75 -9.43
N MET A 197 11.03 -1.77 -8.12
CA MET A 197 10.14 -2.74 -7.48
C MET A 197 8.70 -2.64 -8.00
N LEU A 198 8.19 -1.41 -8.19
CA LEU A 198 6.87 -1.18 -8.79
C LEU A 198 6.80 -1.68 -10.23
N GLN A 199 7.86 -1.48 -11.03
CA GLN A 199 7.90 -1.90 -12.42
C GLN A 199 7.90 -3.42 -12.58
N ILE A 200 8.62 -4.15 -11.74
CA ILE A 200 8.58 -5.63 -11.75
C ILE A 200 7.18 -6.12 -11.37
N CYS A 201 6.57 -5.50 -10.36
CA CYS A 201 5.26 -5.93 -9.88
C CYS A 201 4.10 -5.52 -10.81
N SER A 202 4.26 -4.44 -11.58
CA SER A 202 3.23 -3.96 -12.50
C SER A 202 2.98 -4.97 -13.64
N PHE A 203 4.02 -5.69 -14.09
CA PHE A 203 3.86 -6.76 -15.07
C PHE A 203 2.93 -7.87 -14.57
N SER A 204 3.17 -8.39 -13.36
CA SER A 204 2.30 -9.40 -12.74
C SER A 204 0.88 -8.88 -12.51
N LEU A 205 0.74 -7.60 -12.18
CA LEU A 205 -0.55 -6.94 -12.01
C LEU A 205 -1.34 -6.90 -13.32
N ILE A 206 -0.70 -6.54 -14.45
CA ILE A 206 -1.37 -6.47 -15.75
C ILE A 206 -1.80 -7.88 -16.20
N GLN A 207 -0.94 -8.89 -16.02
CA GLN A 207 -1.30 -10.29 -16.29
C GLN A 207 -2.54 -10.73 -15.50
N PHE A 208 -2.60 -10.35 -14.21
CA PHE A 208 -3.75 -10.61 -13.37
C PHE A 208 -5.00 -9.84 -13.84
N CYS A 209 -4.85 -8.58 -14.23
CA CYS A 209 -5.94 -7.75 -14.73
C CYS A 209 -6.55 -8.33 -16.02
N TRP A 210 -5.72 -8.72 -16.99
CA TRP A 210 -6.19 -9.42 -18.20
C TRP A 210 -6.96 -10.69 -17.83
N ARG A 211 -6.41 -11.51 -16.93
CA ARG A 211 -7.07 -12.76 -16.52
C ARG A 211 -8.41 -12.52 -15.82
N ALA A 212 -8.46 -11.53 -14.93
CA ALA A 212 -9.68 -11.17 -14.20
C ALA A 212 -10.78 -10.62 -15.13
N PHE A 213 -10.40 -10.01 -16.24
CA PHE A 213 -11.33 -9.45 -17.22
C PHE A 213 -11.28 -10.16 -18.57
N ARG A 214 -10.97 -11.46 -18.59
CA ARG A 214 -10.76 -12.21 -19.84
C ARG A 214 -11.98 -12.23 -20.75
N SER A 215 -13.19 -12.23 -20.17
CA SER A 215 -14.43 -12.21 -20.95
C SER A 215 -14.64 -10.86 -21.63
N TYR A 216 -14.39 -9.76 -20.91
CA TYR A 216 -14.54 -8.40 -21.40
C TYR A 216 -13.42 -8.01 -22.38
N ALA A 217 -12.17 -8.29 -22.04
CA ALA A 217 -10.98 -7.94 -22.83
C ALA A 217 -10.66 -8.93 -23.96
N ARG A 218 -11.59 -9.81 -24.32
CA ARG A 218 -11.39 -10.83 -25.36
C ARG A 218 -11.13 -10.16 -26.71
N PHE A 219 -10.27 -10.77 -27.54
CA PHE A 219 -9.91 -10.27 -28.88
C PHE A 219 -9.18 -8.92 -28.91
N THR A 220 -8.80 -8.36 -27.76
CA THR A 220 -7.96 -7.17 -27.69
C THR A 220 -6.48 -7.51 -27.89
N ALA A 221 -5.63 -6.50 -28.09
CA ALA A 221 -4.18 -6.68 -28.10
C ALA A 221 -3.66 -7.27 -26.77
N ALA A 222 -4.28 -6.92 -25.65
CA ALA A 222 -3.95 -7.48 -24.35
C ALA A 222 -4.20 -9.00 -24.29
N ASP A 223 -5.24 -9.50 -24.95
CA ASP A 223 -5.54 -10.93 -25.02
C ASP A 223 -4.50 -11.72 -25.81
N LYS A 224 -3.99 -11.14 -26.91
CA LYS A 224 -2.89 -11.75 -27.66
C LYS A 224 -1.62 -11.83 -26.82
N ILE A 225 -1.20 -10.72 -26.24
CA ILE A 225 0.06 -10.63 -25.48
C ILE A 225 -0.02 -11.50 -24.22
N PHE A 226 -1.00 -11.26 -23.34
CA PHE A 226 -1.04 -11.87 -22.01
C PHE A 226 -1.69 -13.26 -22.00
N GLY A 227 -2.54 -13.56 -22.98
CA GLY A 227 -3.25 -14.83 -23.11
C GLY A 227 -2.52 -15.87 -23.95
N GLN A 228 -1.71 -15.45 -24.93
CA GLN A 228 -0.96 -16.38 -25.78
C GLN A 228 0.54 -16.27 -25.46
N GLU A 229 1.17 -15.11 -25.60
CA GLU A 229 2.63 -15.02 -25.49
C GLU A 229 3.11 -15.26 -24.05
N VAL A 230 2.54 -14.54 -23.08
CA VAL A 230 3.00 -14.59 -21.68
C VAL A 230 2.67 -15.90 -20.99
N GLN A 231 1.54 -16.53 -21.32
CA GLN A 231 1.18 -17.83 -20.72
C GLN A 231 2.10 -18.97 -21.14
N TYR A 232 2.73 -18.88 -22.31
CA TYR A 232 3.60 -19.92 -22.86
C TYR A 232 5.10 -19.60 -22.74
N LEU A 233 5.47 -18.51 -22.05
CA LEU A 233 6.86 -18.22 -21.72
C LEU A 233 7.49 -19.36 -20.90
N GLN A 234 8.62 -19.89 -21.38
CA GLN A 234 9.35 -20.99 -20.73
C GLN A 234 9.81 -20.55 -19.33
N GLY A 235 9.62 -21.42 -18.33
CA GLY A 235 9.89 -21.14 -16.92
C GLY A 235 8.69 -20.51 -16.18
N LEU A 236 8.13 -19.41 -16.68
CA LEU A 236 7.01 -18.71 -16.03
C LEU A 236 5.64 -19.39 -16.22
N SER A 237 5.48 -20.17 -17.29
CA SER A 237 4.22 -20.87 -17.60
C SER A 237 3.69 -21.72 -16.42
N TRP A 238 4.58 -22.36 -15.67
CA TRP A 238 4.20 -23.18 -14.50
C TRP A 238 3.49 -22.36 -13.41
N PHE A 239 4.02 -21.18 -13.07
CA PHE A 239 3.44 -20.30 -12.06
C PHE A 239 2.05 -19.78 -12.48
N PHE A 240 1.87 -19.49 -13.77
CA PHE A 240 0.60 -19.00 -14.29
C PHE A 240 -0.47 -20.10 -14.40
N ARG A 241 -0.09 -21.31 -14.82
CA ARG A 241 -1.02 -22.46 -14.88
C ARG A 241 -1.51 -22.89 -13.50
N ASN A 242 -0.63 -22.84 -12.50
CA ASN A 242 -0.97 -23.23 -11.12
C ASN A 242 -1.59 -22.11 -10.29
N ASN A 243 -1.89 -20.95 -10.89
CA ASN A 243 -2.56 -19.82 -10.23
C ASN A 243 -1.83 -19.30 -8.98
N VAL A 244 -0.51 -19.54 -8.87
CA VAL A 244 0.28 -19.26 -7.66
C VAL A 244 0.15 -17.79 -7.25
N PHE A 245 0.18 -16.87 -8.22
CA PHE A 245 0.04 -15.44 -7.98
C PHE A 245 -1.33 -15.03 -7.42
N ILE A 246 -2.41 -15.72 -7.83
CA ILE A 246 -3.76 -15.45 -7.34
C ILE A 246 -3.87 -15.90 -5.89
N TYR A 247 -3.42 -17.13 -5.58
CA TYR A 247 -3.39 -17.63 -4.22
C TYR A 247 -2.56 -16.72 -3.30
N ALA A 248 -1.38 -16.30 -3.75
CA ALA A 248 -0.54 -15.36 -2.99
C ALA A 248 -1.24 -14.01 -2.76
N LEU A 249 -1.95 -13.48 -3.77
CA LEU A 249 -2.71 -12.24 -3.64
C LEU A 249 -3.83 -12.36 -2.61
N VAL A 250 -4.64 -13.43 -2.68
CA VAL A 250 -5.77 -13.68 -1.78
C VAL A 250 -5.29 -13.93 -0.36
N ILE A 251 -4.28 -14.78 -0.17
CA ILE A 251 -3.72 -15.09 1.16
C ILE A 251 -3.16 -13.81 1.80
N MET A 252 -2.32 -13.07 1.08
CA MET A 252 -1.73 -11.85 1.62
C MET A 252 -2.77 -10.74 1.86
N GLY A 253 -3.78 -10.63 0.99
CA GLY A 253 -4.88 -9.69 1.18
C GLY A 253 -5.76 -10.04 2.37
N GLY A 254 -6.11 -11.31 2.54
CA GLY A 254 -6.87 -11.81 3.68
C GLY A 254 -6.14 -11.60 5.01
N LEU A 255 -4.87 -12.02 5.09
CA LEU A 255 -4.03 -11.80 6.27
C LEU A 255 -3.90 -10.32 6.62
N THR A 256 -3.68 -9.45 5.62
CA THR A 256 -3.57 -8.01 5.86
C THR A 256 -4.90 -7.41 6.33
N THR A 257 -6.02 -7.86 5.78
CA THR A 257 -7.35 -7.36 6.18
C THR A 257 -7.62 -7.69 7.64
N VAL A 258 -7.46 -8.95 8.04
CA VAL A 258 -7.63 -9.39 9.43
C VAL A 258 -6.69 -8.61 10.35
N TYR A 259 -5.44 -8.46 9.94
CA TYR A 259 -4.45 -7.74 10.73
C TYR A 259 -4.79 -6.26 10.92
N LEU A 260 -5.24 -5.56 9.88
CA LEU A 260 -5.63 -4.15 9.96
C LEU A 260 -6.95 -3.95 10.71
N CYS A 261 -7.85 -4.94 10.72
CA CYS A 261 -9.03 -4.91 11.58
C CYS A 261 -8.66 -4.98 13.07
N ILE A 262 -7.63 -5.75 13.44
CA ILE A 262 -7.19 -5.91 14.84
C ILE A 262 -6.27 -4.75 15.26
N SER A 263 -5.39 -4.30 14.37
CA SER A 263 -4.39 -3.27 14.64
C SER A 263 -4.37 -2.25 13.49
N PRO A 264 -5.34 -1.32 13.46
CA PRO A 264 -5.48 -0.34 12.39
C PRO A 264 -4.32 0.66 12.36
N THR A 265 -3.76 0.98 13.53
CA THR A 265 -2.65 1.93 13.66
C THR A 265 -1.29 1.23 13.58
N ASP A 266 -0.32 1.86 12.94
CA ASP A 266 1.05 1.38 12.91
C ASP A 266 1.66 1.46 14.33
N LYS A 267 2.10 0.31 14.86
CA LYS A 267 2.81 0.24 16.14
C LYS A 267 4.28 0.66 15.98
N ARG A 268 4.84 1.34 16.98
CA ARG A 268 6.23 1.82 16.97
C ARG A 268 7.18 0.70 17.42
N ALA A 269 8.23 0.42 16.65
CA ALA A 269 9.08 -0.75 16.89
C ALA A 269 10.02 -0.69 18.12
N LEU A 270 10.10 0.45 18.81
CA LEU A 270 10.98 0.66 19.98
C LEU A 270 10.23 1.09 21.25
N GLU A 271 8.90 1.21 21.23
CA GLU A 271 8.13 1.45 22.47
C GLU A 271 7.78 0.14 23.21
N ASP A 272 7.85 -1.02 22.53
CA ASP A 272 7.46 -2.33 23.10
C ASP A 272 8.63 -3.12 23.72
N ASP A 273 9.88 -2.61 23.67
CA ASP A 273 11.05 -3.32 24.26
C ASP A 273 11.27 -2.92 25.75
N ASP A 274 10.41 -2.05 26.32
CA ASP A 274 10.48 -1.52 27.70
C ASP A 274 9.35 -2.03 28.65
N ASP A 275 8.50 -2.97 28.21
CA ASP A 275 7.47 -3.66 29.04
C ASP A 275 7.79 -5.16 29.25
#